data_AF-M5BNC8-F1
#
_entry.id   AF-M5BNC8-F1
#
_cell.length_a   1.000
_cell.length_b   1.000
_cell.length_c   1.000
_cell.angle_alpha   90.00
_cell.angle_beta   90.00
_cell.angle_gamma   90.00
#
_symmetry.space_group_name_H-M   'P 1'
#
loop_
_entity.id
_entity.type
_entity.pdbx_description
1 polymer ?
#
loop_
_entity_poly.entity_id
_entity_poly.type
_entity_poly.pdbx_seq_one_letter_code
_entity_poly.pdbx_strand_id
1 'polypeptide(L)' 'MGQNLILNMNDKGFTVVAYNRTTSKVDDFLQNEAKGTNIVGAYSIEDLVSKLKRPRKIILLVKAGA' A
#
# COMPACT_ATOMS: atom_id res chain seq x y z
N MET A 1 -10.19 0.09 5.96
CA MET A 1 -10.70 0.23 4.58
C MET A 1 -9.62 0.08 3.52
N GLY A 2 -8.48 0.79 3.61
CA GLY A 2 -7.41 0.69 2.60
C GLY A 2 -6.89 -0.72 2.31
N GLN A 3 -6.68 -1.54 3.36
CA GLN A 3 -6.17 -2.92 3.22
C GLN A 3 -7.01 -3.77 2.26
N ASN A 4 -8.33 -3.80 2.42
CA ASN A 4 -9.22 -4.60 1.56
C ASN A 4 -9.19 -4.15 0.09
N LEU A 5 -9.04 -2.85 -0.18
CA LEU A 5 -8.92 -2.37 -1.56
C LEU A 5 -7.61 -2.85 -2.19
N ILE A 6 -6.51 -2.76 -1.44
CA ILE A 6 -5.18 -3.20 -1.89
C ILE A 6 -5.19 -4.72 -2.15
N LEU A 7 -5.80 -5.51 -1.27
CA LEU A 7 -5.96 -6.96 -1.47
C LEU A 7 -6.79 -7.27 -2.73
N ASN A 8 -7.92 -6.58 -2.94
CA ASN A 8 -8.72 -6.77 -4.14
C ASN A 8 -7.96 -6.45 -5.44
N MET A 9 -7.10 -5.44 -5.42
CA MET A 9 -6.24 -5.10 -6.55
C MET A 9 -5.17 -6.17 -6.79
N ASN A 10 -4.58 -6.70 -5.72
CA ASN A 10 -3.64 -7.81 -5.80
C ASN A 10 -4.29 -9.06 -6.44
N ASP A 11 -5.51 -9.41 -6.03
CA ASP A 11 -6.26 -10.56 -6.57
C ASP A 11 -6.57 -10.40 -8.08
N LYS A 12 -6.66 -9.15 -8.54
CA LYS A 12 -6.83 -8.78 -9.96
C LYS A 12 -5.51 -8.68 -10.73
N GLY A 13 -4.40 -9.11 -10.14
CA GLY A 13 -3.09 -9.15 -10.79
C GLY A 13 -2.31 -7.84 -10.80
N PHE A 14 -2.70 -6.85 -9.98
CA PHE A 14 -1.94 -5.61 -9.84
C PHE A 14 -0.95 -5.70 -8.69
N THR A 15 0.30 -5.31 -8.94
CA THR A 15 1.28 -5.02 -7.88
C THR A 15 0.94 -3.67 -7.26
N VAL A 16 0.71 -3.63 -5.95
CA VAL A 16 0.32 -2.42 -5.23
C VAL A 16 1.34 -2.09 -4.16
N VAL A 17 1.64 -0.81 -3.99
CA VAL A 17 2.52 -0.32 -2.93
C VAL A 17 1.68 0.20 -1.77
N ALA A 18 1.83 -0.39 -0.60
CA ALA A 18 1.16 0.01 0.63
C ALA A 18 2.03 1.00 1.41
N TYR A 19 1.45 2.14 1.79
CA TYR A 19 2.10 3.16 2.61
C TYR A 19 1.14 3.66 3.69
N ASN A 20 1.68 3.92 4.87
CA ASN A 20 0.98 4.61 5.94
C ASN A 20 1.97 5.46 6.75
N ARG A 21 1.48 6.55 7.37
CA ARG A 21 2.32 7.45 8.19
C ARG A 21 3.00 6.71 9.35
N THR A 22 2.30 5.75 9.95
CA THR A 22 2.87 4.87 10.98
C THR A 22 3.36 3.60 10.28
N THR A 23 4.68 3.42 10.25
CA THR A 23 5.36 2.32 9.55
C THR A 23 4.99 0.94 10.11
N SER A 24 4.77 0.83 11.43
CA SER A 24 4.36 -0.44 12.04
C SER A 24 3.09 -1.03 11.42
N LYS A 25 2.13 -0.18 11.01
CA LYS A 25 0.91 -0.66 10.33
C LYS A 25 1.18 -1.24 8.94
N VAL A 26 2.27 -0.83 8.29
CA VAL A 26 2.70 -1.41 7.02
C VAL A 26 3.29 -2.79 7.28
N ASP A 27 4.18 -2.91 8.27
CA ASP A 27 4.79 -4.18 8.66
C ASP A 27 3.73 -5.19 9.11
N ASP A 28 2.82 -4.78 9.99
CA ASP A 28 1.72 -5.62 10.47
C ASP A 28 0.87 -6.14 9.30
N PHE A 29 0.55 -5.28 8.33
CA PHE A 29 -0.25 -5.66 7.17
C PHE A 29 0.48 -6.66 6.26
N LEU A 30 1.78 -6.44 6.00
CA LEU A 30 2.60 -7.32 5.15
C LEU A 30 2.85 -8.68 5.79
N GLN A 31 3.00 -8.73 7.11
CA GLN A 31 3.24 -9.97 7.85
C GLN A 31 1.96 -10.79 8.07
N ASN A 32 0.79 -10.14 8.03
CA ASN A 32 -0.51 -10.78 8.25
C ASN A 32 -1.32 -10.85 6.96
N GLU A 33 -2.23 -9.90 6.71
CA GLU A 33 -3.26 -10.05 5.67
C GLU A 33 -2.70 -10.05 4.24
N ALA A 34 -1.58 -9.36 4.01
CA ALA A 34 -0.89 -9.34 2.71
C ALA A 34 0.21 -10.41 2.60
N LYS A 35 0.32 -11.34 3.56
CA LYS A 35 1.32 -12.41 3.51
C LYS A 35 1.11 -13.32 2.30
N GLY A 36 2.17 -13.53 1.52
CA GLY A 36 2.13 -14.35 0.30
C GLY A 36 1.47 -13.66 -0.90
N THR A 37 1.19 -12.35 -0.81
CA THR A 37 0.72 -11.54 -1.93
C THR A 37 1.88 -10.82 -2.63
N ASN A 38 1.59 -10.10 -3.72
CA ASN A 38 2.56 -9.27 -4.43
C ASN A 38 2.54 -7.81 -3.95
N ILE A 39 2.03 -7.55 -2.74
CA ILE A 39 1.96 -6.20 -2.18
C ILE A 39 3.33 -5.80 -1.62
N VAL A 40 3.77 -4.58 -1.94
CA VAL A 40 5.07 -4.04 -1.52
C VAL A 40 4.86 -2.94 -0.48
N GLY A 41 5.57 -2.98 0.65
CA GLY A 41 5.56 -1.89 1.62
C GLY A 41 6.43 -0.71 1.20
N ALA A 42 6.02 0.50 1.58
CA ALA A 42 6.86 1.69 1.55
C ALA A 42 6.91 2.36 2.93
N TYR A 43 8.07 2.92 3.27
CA TYR A 43 8.36 3.48 4.59
C TYR A 43 8.57 5.00 4.59
N SER A 44 8.66 5.61 3.42
CA SER A 44 8.65 7.06 3.23
C SER A 44 7.89 7.43 1.96
N ILE A 45 7.62 8.72 1.77
CA ILE A 45 6.97 9.20 0.54
C ILE A 45 7.89 9.01 -0.66
N GLU A 46 9.18 9.26 -0.50
CA GLU A 46 10.21 9.04 -1.53
C GLU A 46 10.28 7.57 -1.92
N ASP A 47 10.26 6.67 -0.93
CA ASP A 47 10.25 5.23 -1.12
C ASP A 47 8.98 4.78 -1.88
N LEU A 48 7.80 5.27 -1.48
CA LEU A 48 6.54 5.04 -2.19
C LEU A 48 6.62 5.47 -3.66
N VAL A 49 7.09 6.70 -3.91
CA VAL A 49 7.17 7.28 -5.26
C VAL A 49 8.19 6.56 -6.14
N SER A 50 9.26 6.02 -5.55
CA SER A 50 10.30 5.25 -6.26
C SER A 50 9.80 3.89 -6.75
N LYS A 51 8.90 3.25 -6.01
CA LYS A 51 8.33 1.93 -6.31
C LYS A 51 7.16 1.96 -7.31
N LEU A 52 6.66 3.15 -7.65
CA LEU A 52 5.54 3.33 -8.58
C LEU A 52 5.99 3.53 -10.04
N LYS A 53 5.40 2.75 -10.95
CA LYS A 53 5.53 2.94 -12.40
C LYS A 53 4.96 4.30 -12.83
N ARG A 54 5.53 4.91 -13.88
CA ARG A 54 5.00 6.12 -14.52
C ARG A 54 3.92 5.78 -15.58
N PRO A 55 2.84 6.58 -15.72
CA PRO A 55 2.46 7.71 -14.84
C PRO A 55 1.98 7.20 -13.48
N ARG A 56 2.40 7.89 -12.41
CA ARG A 56 2.18 7.44 -11.02
C ARG A 56 0.71 7.62 -10.64
N LYS A 57 0.12 6.59 -10.05
CA LYS A 57 -1.28 6.57 -9.59
C LYS A 57 -1.28 6.35 -8.08
N ILE A 58 -1.88 7.28 -7.34
CA ILE A 58 -1.95 7.25 -5.88
C ILE A 58 -3.41 7.39 -5.47
N ILE A 59 -3.90 6.46 -4.65
CA ILE A 59 -5.24 6.48 -4.07
C ILE A 59 -5.10 6.84 -2.60
N LEU A 60 -5.77 7.91 -2.17
CA LEU A 60 -5.75 8.36 -0.78
C LEU A 60 -6.99 7.82 -0.06
N LEU A 61 -6.77 6.91 0.89
CA LEU A 61 -7.80 6.39 1.79
C LEU A 61 -7.44 6.77 3.23
N VAL A 62 -7.60 8.05 3.54
CA VAL A 62 -7.32 8.64 4.84
C VAL A 62 -8.60 9.25 5.42
N LYS A 63 -8.61 9.50 6.74
CA LYS A 63 -9.68 10.26 7.37
C LYS A 63 -9.75 11.66 6.73
N ALA A 64 -10.96 12.12 6.42
CA ALA A 64 -11.16 13.48 5.94
C ALA A 64 -10.83 14.49 7.05
N GLY A 65 -10.14 15.57 6.71
CA GLY A 65 -9.75 16.63 7.64
C GLY A 65 -8.60 16.26 8.59
N ALA A 66 -8.61 16.88 9.77
CA ALA A 66 -7.73 16.58 10.91
C ALA A 66 -8.55 15.90 12.02
#